data_AF-A0A4Q3E2F4-F1
#
_entry.id   AF-A0A4Q3E2F4-F1
#
_cell.length_a   1.000
_cell.length_b   1.000
_cell.length_c   1.000
_cell.angle_alpha   90.00
_cell.angle_beta   90.00
_cell.angle_gamma   90.00
#
_symmetry.space_group_name_H-M   'P 1'
#
loop_
_entity.id
_entity.type
_entity.pdbx_description
1 polymer ?
#
loop_
_entity_poly.entity_id
_entity_poly.type
_entity_poly.pdbx_seq_one_letter_code
_entity_poly.pdbx_strand_id
1 'polypeptide(L)'
;METYIHIALFLFFQVCFISQLYYLVNNQSKLAYYKPLQQLQPVNIPVSVIISARNEHDNLAYNLPIILEQNYADFEVVVINDCSVDGSDLMLL
;
A
#
# COMPACT_ATOMS: atom_id res chain seq x y z
N MET A 1 -12.79 24.20 -51.13
CA MET A 1 -13.70 23.99 -49.98
C MET A 1 -13.13 22.92 -49.06
N GLU A 2 -12.72 21.76 -49.58
CA GLU A 2 -12.15 20.65 -48.80
C GLU A 2 -10.90 21.02 -47.99
N THR A 3 -9.97 21.79 -48.55
CA THR A 3 -8.75 22.23 -47.84
C THR A 3 -9.07 23.04 -46.57
N TYR A 4 -10.10 23.89 -46.61
CA TYR A 4 -10.52 24.67 -45.44
C TYR A 4 -11.10 23.79 -44.34
N ILE A 5 -11.82 22.72 -44.72
CA ILE A 5 -12.37 21.74 -43.78
C ILE A 5 -11.22 20.98 -43.09
N HIS A 6 -10.20 20.56 -43.83
CA HIS A 6 -9.02 19.90 -43.26
C HIS A 6 -8.25 20.81 -42.29
N ILE A 7 -8.07 22.09 -42.64
CA ILE A 7 -7.41 23.07 -41.76
C ILE A 7 -8.24 23.28 -40.48
N ALA A 8 -9.57 23.42 -40.60
CA ALA A 8 -10.44 23.59 -39.45
C ALA A 8 -10.40 22.38 -38.49
N LEU A 9 -10.44 21.16 -39.04
CA LEU A 9 -10.32 19.93 -38.25
C LEU A 9 -8.96 19.80 -37.57
N PHE A 10 -7.88 20.17 -38.27
CA PHE A 10 -6.54 20.15 -37.68
C PHE A 10 -6.42 21.15 -36.51
N LEU A 11 -6.93 22.37 -36.67
CA LEU A 11 -6.95 23.36 -35.60
C LEU A 11 -7.79 22.88 -34.40
N PHE A 12 -8.95 22.29 -34.66
CA PHE A 12 -9.80 21.72 -33.61
C PHE A 12 -9.07 20.60 -32.85
N PHE A 13 -8.44 19.68 -33.58
CA PHE A 13 -7.62 18.62 -32.98
C PHE A 13 -6.50 19.19 -32.10
N GLN A 14 -5.79 20.22 -32.58
CA GLN A 14 -4.71 20.84 -31.80
C GLN A 14 -5.23 21.45 -30.50
N VAL A 15 -6.39 22.11 -30.51
CA VAL A 15 -7.02 22.66 -29.30
C VAL A 15 -7.40 21.54 -28.32
N CYS A 16 -8.02 20.47 -28.81
CA CYS A 16 -8.35 19.30 -27.99
C CYS A 16 -7.09 18.64 -27.39
N PHE A 17 -6.04 18.47 -28.19
CA PHE A 17 -4.78 17.86 -27.77
C PHE A 17 -4.10 18.69 -26.69
N ILE A 18 -4.00 20.00 -26.86
CA ILE A 18 -3.40 20.91 -25.87
C ILE A 18 -4.21 20.90 -24.56
N SER A 19 -5.55 20.91 -24.66
CA SER A 19 -6.43 20.84 -23.47
C SER A 19 -6.22 19.53 -22.69
N GLN A 20 -6.17 18.39 -23.39
CA GLN A 20 -5.93 17.09 -22.79
C GLN A 20 -4.53 17.01 -22.15
N LEU A 21 -3.51 17.53 -22.83
CA LEU A 21 -2.15 17.57 -22.32
C LEU A 21 -2.05 18.44 -21.06
N TYR A 22 -2.70 19.60 -21.05
CA TYR A 22 -2.78 20.48 -19.87
C TYR A 22 -3.43 19.77 -18.67
N TYR A 23 -4.57 19.11 -18.89
CA TYR A 23 -5.26 18.36 -17.83
C TYR A 23 -4.37 17.25 -17.26
N LEU A 24 -3.74 16.46 -18.14
CA LEU A 24 -2.89 15.34 -17.75
C LEU A 24 -1.67 15.83 -16.97
N VAL A 25 -0.95 16.83 -17.49
CA VAL A 25 0.23 17.38 -16.81
C VAL A 25 -0.16 17.96 -15.45
N ASN A 26 -1.22 18.75 -15.35
CA ASN A 26 -1.64 19.35 -14.08
C ASN A 26 -2.06 18.30 -13.04
N ASN A 27 -2.78 17.24 -13.46
CA ASN A 27 -3.23 16.21 -12.53
C ASN A 27 -2.09 15.27 -12.09
N GLN A 28 -1.29 14.79 -13.04
CA GLN A 28 -0.20 13.83 -12.77
C GLN A 28 1.01 14.51 -12.10
N SER A 29 1.22 15.81 -12.33
CA SER A 29 2.28 16.56 -11.63
C SER A 29 2.09 16.54 -10.12
N LYS A 30 0.84 16.50 -9.62
CA LYS A 30 0.58 16.42 -8.18
C LYS A 30 1.21 15.18 -7.54
N LEU A 31 1.28 14.07 -8.28
CA LEU A 31 1.96 12.85 -7.84
C LEU A 31 3.48 12.99 -7.93
N ALA A 32 3.99 13.63 -9.00
CA ALA A 32 5.43 13.88 -9.15
C ALA A 32 6.01 14.80 -8.07
N TYR A 33 5.21 15.77 -7.60
CA TYR A 33 5.57 16.68 -6.51
C TYR A 33 5.11 16.20 -5.14
N TYR A 34 4.49 15.02 -5.04
CA TYR A 34 4.14 14.45 -3.75
C TYR A 34 5.41 14.11 -2.98
N LYS A 35 5.70 14.90 -1.96
CA LYS A 35 6.71 14.57 -0.97
C LYS A 35 6.00 13.80 0.14
N PRO A 36 6.34 12.53 0.39
CA PRO A 36 5.84 11.87 1.59
C PRO A 36 6.22 12.75 2.78
N LEU A 37 5.28 12.93 3.72
CA LEU A 37 5.56 13.64 4.96
C LEU A 37 6.84 13.04 5.56
N GLN A 38 7.82 13.92 5.82
CA GLN A 38 9.08 13.54 6.42
C GLN A 38 8.79 12.75 7.69
N GLN A 39 9.45 11.59 7.81
CA GLN A 39 9.26 10.55 8.84
C GLN A 39 8.38 11.03 9.99
N LEU A 40 7.17 10.45 10.07
CA LEU A 40 6.38 10.50 11.29
C LEU A 40 7.35 10.27 12.45
N GLN A 41 7.38 11.19 13.42
CA GLN A 41 8.19 11.00 14.61
C GLN A 41 7.95 9.59 15.11
N PRO A 42 8.98 8.83 15.52
CA PRO A 42 8.79 7.47 16.02
C PRO A 42 7.78 7.53 17.15
N VAL A 43 6.54 7.15 16.81
CA VAL A 43 5.42 7.17 17.73
C VAL A 43 5.64 5.95 18.59
N ASN A 44 6.17 6.18 19.78
CA ASN A 44 6.53 5.12 20.72
C ASN A 44 5.32 4.61 21.51
N ILE A 45 4.22 4.36 20.79
CA ILE A 45 2.98 3.87 21.38
C ILE A 45 3.09 2.35 21.48
N PRO A 46 2.80 1.74 22.65
CA PRO A 46 2.72 0.30 22.75
C PRO A 46 1.62 -0.25 21.84
N VAL A 47 1.94 -1.25 21.03
CA VAL A 47 0.99 -1.87 20.08
C VAL A 47 0.72 -3.32 20.46
N SER A 48 -0.54 -3.74 20.39
CA SER A 48 -0.92 -5.15 20.49
C SER A 48 -1.14 -5.76 19.11
N VAL A 49 -0.32 -6.73 18.73
CA VAL A 49 -0.44 -7.51 17.51
C VAL A 49 -1.23 -8.78 17.82
N ILE A 50 -2.49 -8.84 17.38
CA ILE A 50 -3.34 -10.02 17.59
C ILE A 50 -3.30 -10.89 16.33
N ILE A 51 -2.85 -12.13 16.47
CA ILE A 51 -2.76 -13.10 15.38
C ILE A 51 -3.77 -14.22 15.64
N SER A 52 -4.82 -14.30 14.83
CA SER A 52 -5.72 -15.46 14.85
C SER A 52 -5.17 -16.53 13.92
N ALA A 53 -4.83 -17.69 14.47
CA ALA A 53 -4.26 -18.80 13.74
C ALA A 53 -5.21 -19.99 13.75
N ARG A 54 -5.53 -20.52 12.57
CA ARG A 54 -6.27 -21.77 12.38
C ARG A 54 -5.57 -22.63 11.36
N ASN A 55 -5.07 -23.78 11.79
CA ASN A 55 -4.29 -24.69 10.96
C ASN A 55 -3.14 -23.98 10.22
N GLU A 56 -2.36 -23.21 10.98
CA GLU A 56 -1.34 -22.28 10.46
C GLU A 56 0.06 -22.62 10.99
N HIS A 57 0.32 -23.90 11.30
CA HIS A 57 1.56 -24.34 11.95
C HIS A 57 2.83 -23.85 11.22
N ASP A 58 2.93 -24.12 9.91
CA ASP A 58 4.13 -23.78 9.12
C ASP A 58 4.35 -22.27 9.01
N ASN A 59 3.28 -21.50 8.83
CA ASN A 59 3.36 -20.05 8.73
C ASN A 59 3.60 -19.40 10.09
N LEU A 60 3.09 -19.94 11.19
CA LEU A 60 3.46 -19.49 12.54
C LEU A 60 4.95 -19.75 12.80
N ALA A 61 5.45 -20.94 12.46
CA ALA A 61 6.86 -21.29 12.63
C ALA A 61 7.80 -20.34 11.86
N TYR A 62 7.39 -19.89 10.68
CA TYR A 62 8.18 -18.96 9.87
C TYR A 62 8.00 -17.49 10.27
N ASN A 63 6.76 -17.03 10.47
CA ASN A 63 6.46 -15.61 10.63
C ASN A 63 6.56 -15.10 12.07
N LEU A 64 6.29 -15.94 13.08
CA LEU A 64 6.30 -15.51 14.48
C LEU A 64 7.68 -14.97 14.92
N PRO A 65 8.82 -15.64 14.62
CA PRO A 65 10.13 -15.10 14.93
C PRO A 65 10.39 -13.75 14.24
N ILE A 66 9.99 -13.61 12.97
CA ILE A 66 10.18 -12.38 12.19
C ILE A 66 9.39 -11.21 12.80
N ILE A 67 8.20 -11.46 13.33
CA ILE A 67 7.37 -10.46 14.02
C ILE A 67 8.00 -10.05 15.35
N LEU A 68 8.56 -11.01 16.11
CA LEU A 68 9.20 -10.74 17.41
C LEU A 68 10.55 -10.03 17.29
N GLU A 69 11.26 -10.21 16.18
CA GLU A 69 12.55 -9.56 15.89
C GLU A 69 12.42 -8.14 15.32
N GLN A 70 11.20 -7.61 15.20
CA GLN A 70 10.97 -6.26 14.69
C GLN A 70 11.62 -5.19 15.59
N ASN A 71 12.29 -4.21 14.96
CA ASN A 71 12.85 -3.05 15.65
C ASN A 71 11.75 -2.01 15.95
N TYR A 72 10.87 -2.34 16.90
CA TYR A 72 9.84 -1.48 17.46
C TYR A 72 9.96 -1.47 18.98
N ALA A 73 9.69 -0.33 19.63
CA ALA A 73 10.10 -0.15 21.02
C ALA A 73 9.32 -0.97 22.04
N ASP A 74 8.01 -1.02 21.93
CA ASP A 74 7.14 -1.74 22.87
C ASP A 74 5.95 -2.31 22.12
N PHE A 75 5.83 -3.63 22.08
CA PHE A 75 4.69 -4.30 21.49
C PHE A 75 4.48 -5.65 22.14
N GLU A 76 3.22 -6.09 22.15
CA GLU A 76 2.84 -7.43 22.56
C GLU A 76 2.30 -8.20 21.36
N VAL A 77 2.55 -9.50 21.32
CA VAL A 77 1.97 -10.40 20.32
C VAL A 77 1.07 -11.39 21.03
N VAL A 78 -0.22 -11.37 20.68
CA VAL A 78 -1.24 -12.29 21.23
C VAL A 78 -1.67 -13.22 20.12
N VAL A 79 -1.23 -14.48 20.18
CA VAL A 79 -1.65 -15.50 19.22
C VAL A 79 -2.83 -16.28 19.78
N ILE A 80 -3.93 -16.30 19.02
CA ILE A 80 -5.17 -16.99 19.35
C ILE A 80 -5.25 -18.23 18.46
N ASN A 81 -5.25 -19.42 19.07
CA ASN A 81 -5.51 -20.66 18.37
C ASN A 81 -7.03 -20.86 18.18
N ASP A 82 -7.54 -20.73 16.96
CA ASP A 82 -8.95 -21.00 16.61
C ASP A 82 -9.19 -22.50 16.34
N CYS A 83 -9.06 -23.31 17.40
CA CYS A 83 -9.34 -24.76 17.38
C CYS A 83 -8.61 -25.53 16.27
N SER A 84 -7.33 -25.24 16.08
CA SER A 84 -6.50 -25.93 15.09
C SER A 84 -6.33 -27.42 15.41
N VAL A 85 -6.16 -28.22 14.37
CA VAL A 85 -5.98 -29.68 14.44
C VAL A 85 -4.61 -30.13 13.93
N ASP A 86 -3.79 -29.20 13.44
CA ASP A 86 -2.53 -29.43 12.75
C ASP A 86 -1.28 -29.22 13.64
N GLY A 87 -1.46 -29.03 14.96
CA GLY A 87 -0.35 -28.74 15.87
C GLY A 87 0.05 -27.27 15.92
N SER A 88 -0.77 -26.34 15.44
CA SER A 88 -0.55 -24.89 15.61
C SER A 88 -0.39 -24.47 17.09
N ASP A 89 -0.99 -25.22 18.02
CA ASP A 89 -0.83 -25.05 19.47
C ASP A 89 0.59 -25.32 19.97
N LEU A 90 1.34 -26.20 19.31
CA LEU A 90 2.74 -26.50 19.67
C LEU A 90 3.65 -25.29 19.48
N MET A 91 3.28 -24.33 18.63
CA MET A 91 4.02 -23.08 18.43
C MET A 91 3.76 -22.05 19.53
N LEU A 92 2.82 -22.32 20.45
CA LEU A 92 2.39 -21.41 21.53
C LEU A 92 2.93 -21.81 22.91
N LEU A 93 3.70 -22.90 23.00
CA LEU A 93 4.33 -23.44 24.22
C LEU A 93 5.83 -23.12 24.25
#